data_AF-A0A7V6SRW5-F1
#
_entry.id   AF-A0A7V6SRW5-F1
#
_cell.length_a   1.000
_cell.length_b   1.000
_cell.length_c   1.000
_cell.angle_alpha   90.00
_cell.angle_beta   90.00
_cell.angle_gamma   90.00
#
_symmetry.space_group_name_H-M   'P 1'
#
loop_
_entity.id
_entity.type
_entity.pdbx_description
1 polymer ?
#
loop_
_entity_poly.entity_id
_entity_poly.type
_entity_poly.pdbx_seq_one_letter_code
_entity_poly.pdbx_strand_id
1 'polypeptide(L)'
;MSEHFVYPEWIHLAHTFENGQCFRWRKIDEDHYVGVVHGQVLEVKSVPEGTQLQPMNEQTFQTTYKRYFGFGENLRQRQRALAGKDDHLRVAFEYCEGLTILRQDPWETLVTFILSQNNHMPRIRSLVE
;
A
#
# COMPACT_ATOMS: atom_id res chain seq x y z
N MET A 1 18.78 16.10 6.93
CA MET A 1 18.15 14.81 7.23
C MET A 1 16.67 14.98 6.97
N SER A 2 16.12 14.27 6.01
CA SER A 2 14.68 14.28 5.76
C SER A 2 13.98 13.73 7.00
N GLU A 3 12.96 14.42 7.52
CA GLU A 3 12.17 13.89 8.64
C GLU A 3 11.53 12.57 8.24
N HIS A 4 11.45 11.63 9.18
CA HIS A 4 10.76 10.35 9.01
C HIS A 4 9.68 10.21 10.08
N PHE A 5 8.69 9.38 9.78
CA PHE A 5 7.60 9.08 10.68
C PHE A 5 7.37 7.57 10.75
N VAL A 6 7.24 7.02 11.96
CA VAL A 6 6.98 5.59 12.15
C VAL A 6 5.60 5.42 12.77
N TYR A 7 4.76 4.62 12.12
CA TYR A 7 3.45 4.23 12.64
C TYR A 7 3.49 2.79 13.15
N PRO A 8 2.97 2.49 14.36
CA PRO A 8 3.11 1.18 15.00
C PRO A 8 2.33 0.04 14.32
N GLU A 9 1.51 0.36 13.33
CA GLU A 9 0.87 -0.65 12.50
C GLU A 9 1.78 -1.05 11.33
N TRP A 10 2.11 -2.33 11.26
CA TRP A 10 2.85 -2.92 10.16
C TRP A 10 1.93 -3.15 8.94
N ILE A 11 2.48 -3.11 7.73
CA ILE A 11 1.84 -3.60 6.50
C ILE A 11 2.85 -4.42 5.70
N HIS A 12 2.37 -5.45 5.00
CA HIS A 12 3.23 -6.23 4.13
C HIS A 12 3.41 -5.49 2.81
N LEU A 13 4.61 -4.96 2.57
CA LEU A 13 4.85 -4.05 1.45
C LEU A 13 4.66 -4.72 0.09
N ALA A 14 5.21 -5.93 -0.13
CA ALA A 14 5.01 -6.65 -1.39
C ALA A 14 3.53 -7.00 -1.65
N HIS A 15 2.85 -7.61 -0.67
CA HIS A 15 1.41 -7.89 -0.78
C HIS A 15 0.55 -6.64 -1.00
N THR A 16 1.02 -5.46 -0.58
CA THR A 16 0.30 -4.19 -0.77
C THR A 16 0.62 -3.54 -2.11
N PHE A 17 1.89 -3.45 -2.50
CA PHE A 17 2.33 -2.67 -3.67
C PHE A 17 2.45 -3.46 -4.98
N GLU A 18 2.39 -4.79 -4.91
CA GLU A 18 2.57 -5.68 -6.08
C GLU A 18 1.30 -6.46 -6.46
N ASN A 19 0.21 -6.31 -5.70
CA ASN A 19 -1.05 -7.04 -5.93
C ASN A 19 -1.92 -6.50 -7.09
N GLY A 20 -1.47 -5.48 -7.80
CA GLY A 20 -2.21 -4.86 -8.91
C GLY A 20 -3.15 -3.71 -8.54
N GLN A 21 -3.25 -3.32 -7.27
CA GLN A 21 -4.08 -2.17 -6.87
C GLN A 21 -3.46 -0.83 -7.25
N CYS A 22 -2.13 -0.72 -7.27
CA CYS A 22 -1.37 0.49 -7.51
C CYS A 22 -0.15 0.22 -8.41
N PHE A 23 0.32 1.25 -9.11
CA PHE A 23 1.32 1.07 -10.18
C PHE A 23 2.55 1.98 -10.05
N ARG A 24 2.46 3.03 -9.22
CA ARG A 24 3.51 4.05 -8.99
C ARG A 24 4.44 3.76 -7.82
N TRP A 25 4.49 2.50 -7.38
CA TRP A 25 5.41 2.02 -6.35
C TRP A 25 6.48 1.13 -6.96
N ARG A 26 7.73 1.39 -6.63
CA ARG A 26 8.92 0.66 -7.07
C ARG A 26 9.61 0.04 -5.87
N LYS A 27 9.91 -1.25 -5.99
CA LYS A 27 10.70 -1.99 -5.00
C LYS A 27 12.16 -1.56 -5.07
N ILE A 28 12.75 -1.26 -3.92
CA ILE A 28 14.21 -1.05 -3.77
C ILE A 28 14.84 -2.33 -3.23
N ASP A 29 14.27 -2.88 -2.17
CA ASP A 29 14.63 -4.18 -1.59
C ASP A 29 13.38 -4.86 -0.97
N GLU A 30 13.55 -5.93 -0.19
CA GLU A 30 12.44 -6.69 0.39
C GLU A 30 11.53 -5.86 1.31
N ASP A 31 12.12 -4.92 2.05
CA ASP A 31 11.47 -4.12 3.07
C ASP A 31 11.39 -2.63 2.72
N HIS A 32 11.81 -2.22 1.52
CA HIS A 32 11.87 -0.82 1.10
C HIS A 32 11.25 -0.58 -0.28
N TYR A 33 10.31 0.34 -0.34
CA TYR A 33 9.67 0.79 -1.58
C TYR A 33 9.71 2.31 -1.67
N VAL A 34 9.73 2.82 -2.91
CA VAL A 34 9.59 4.23 -3.23
C VAL A 34 8.44 4.40 -4.20
N GLY A 35 7.57 5.36 -3.95
CA GLY A 35 6.47 5.67 -4.86
C GLY A 35 6.08 7.13 -4.87
N VAL A 36 5.13 7.46 -5.74
CA VAL A 36 4.56 8.80 -5.83
C VAL A 36 3.11 8.76 -5.38
N VAL A 37 2.78 9.57 -4.38
CA VAL A 37 1.43 9.69 -3.82
C VAL A 37 1.09 11.18 -3.72
N HIS A 38 -0.06 11.59 -4.25
CA HIS A 38 -0.47 13.00 -4.29
C HIS A 38 0.61 13.96 -4.84
N GLY A 39 1.38 13.51 -5.83
CA GLY A 39 2.46 14.29 -6.45
C GLY A 39 3.71 14.46 -5.58
N GLN A 40 3.84 13.70 -4.49
CA GLN A 40 5.01 13.70 -3.60
C GLN A 40 5.71 12.34 -3.68
N VAL A 41 7.05 12.35 -3.69
CA VAL A 41 7.84 11.13 -3.55
C VAL A 41 7.77 10.70 -2.08
N LEU A 42 7.45 9.43 -1.88
CA LEU A 42 7.39 8.79 -0.57
C LEU A 42 8.16 7.49 -0.61
N GLU A 43 9.08 7.32 0.33
CA GLU A 43 9.68 6.05 0.65
C GLU A 43 8.97 5.41 1.85
N VAL A 44 8.74 4.11 1.77
CA VAL A 44 8.12 3.30 2.82
C VAL A 44 9.04 2.15 3.16
N LYS A 45 9.31 1.96 4.45
CA LYS A 45 10.11 0.86 4.97
C LYS A 45 9.36 0.06 6.03
N SER A 46 9.51 -1.26 5.99
CA SER A 46 9.11 -2.15 7.08
C SER A 46 10.23 -2.13 8.13
N VAL A 47 9.90 -1.77 9.36
CA VAL A 47 10.84 -1.70 10.49
C VAL A 47 10.26 -2.46 11.69
N PRO A 48 11.08 -2.87 12.68
CA PRO A 48 10.58 -3.59 13.85
C PRO A 48 9.44 -2.86 14.60
N GLU A 49 9.48 -1.53 14.60
CA GLU A 49 8.49 -0.68 15.25
C GLU A 49 7.21 -0.49 14.43
N GLY A 50 7.14 -0.96 13.18
CA GLY A 50 5.97 -0.87 12.30
C GLY A 50 6.30 -0.41 10.89
N THR A 51 5.60 0.61 10.40
CA THR A 51 5.81 1.16 9.05
C THR A 51 6.45 2.53 9.13
N GLN A 52 7.65 2.67 8.57
CA GLN A 52 8.36 3.95 8.45
C GLN A 52 8.06 4.62 7.11
N LEU A 53 7.83 5.93 7.14
CA LEU A 53 7.57 6.79 5.99
C LEU A 53 8.59 7.93 5.94
N GLN A 54 9.15 8.24 4.76
CA GLN A 54 10.06 9.37 4.57
C GLN A 54 10.03 9.94 3.14
N PRO A 55 10.14 11.27 2.94
CA PRO A 55 10.07 12.31 3.94
C PRO A 55 8.67 12.39 4.57
N MET A 56 8.59 12.53 5.91
CA MET A 56 7.31 12.59 6.61
C MET A 56 7.40 13.33 7.94
N ASN A 57 6.40 14.19 8.18
CA ASN A 57 6.11 14.74 9.51
C ASN A 57 4.73 14.27 10.00
N GLU A 58 4.51 14.38 11.31
CA GLU A 58 3.27 13.94 11.97
C GLU A 58 2.02 14.57 11.35
N GLN A 59 2.03 15.88 11.08
CA GLN A 59 0.85 16.59 10.55
C GLN A 59 0.42 16.06 9.18
N THR A 60 1.38 15.87 8.28
CA THR A 60 1.14 15.33 6.93
C THR A 60 0.72 13.87 7.01
N PHE A 61 1.33 13.10 7.91
CA PHE A 61 0.92 11.74 8.18
C PHE A 61 -0.56 11.66 8.60
N GLN A 62 -0.95 12.39 9.65
CA GLN A 62 -2.31 12.31 10.19
C GLN A 62 -3.38 12.79 9.21
N THR A 63 -3.07 13.80 8.40
CA THR A 63 -4.05 14.41 7.48
C THR A 63 -4.18 13.64 6.15
N THR A 64 -3.10 13.00 5.69
CA THR A 64 -3.04 12.42 4.34
C THR A 64 -2.70 10.93 4.37
N TYR A 65 -1.51 10.58 4.87
CA TYR A 65 -0.96 9.24 4.66
C TYR A 65 -1.56 8.16 5.56
N LYS A 66 -2.02 8.53 6.77
CA LYS A 66 -2.79 7.63 7.63
C LYS A 66 -4.02 7.09 6.91
N ARG A 67 -4.75 7.97 6.22
CA ARG A 67 -5.92 7.61 5.41
C ARG A 67 -5.49 6.81 4.16
N TYR A 68 -4.46 7.26 3.44
CA TYR A 68 -4.00 6.59 2.23
C TYR A 68 -3.67 5.11 2.46
N PHE A 69 -2.99 4.76 3.55
CA PHE A 69 -2.65 3.38 3.89
C PHE A 69 -3.76 2.61 4.64
N GLY A 70 -4.86 3.30 5.00
CA GLY A 70 -5.94 2.71 5.79
C GLY A 70 -5.53 2.37 7.23
N PHE A 71 -4.52 3.06 7.77
CA PHE A 71 -4.02 2.82 9.12
C PHE A 71 -5.07 3.13 10.20
N GLY A 72 -5.13 2.27 11.20
CA GLY A 72 -6.14 2.34 12.27
C GLY A 72 -7.53 1.91 11.82
N GLU A 73 -7.70 1.44 10.59
CA GLU A 73 -8.92 0.79 10.17
C GLU A 73 -8.93 -0.67 10.64
N ASN A 74 -10.07 -1.12 11.15
CA ASN A 74 -10.27 -2.52 11.52
C ASN A 74 -10.40 -3.44 10.27
N LEU A 75 -9.65 -3.17 9.19
CA LEU A 75 -9.61 -3.99 7.98
C LEU A 75 -9.19 -5.41 8.32
N ARG A 76 -8.14 -5.59 9.12
CA ARG A 76 -7.70 -6.91 9.60
C ARG A 76 -8.81 -7.65 10.36
N GLN A 77 -9.58 -6.95 11.19
CA GLN A 77 -10.70 -7.56 11.92
C GLN A 77 -11.79 -8.04 10.96
N ARG A 78 -12.13 -7.23 9.95
CA ARG A 78 -13.10 -7.60 8.91
C ARG A 78 -12.62 -8.77 8.06
N GLN A 79 -11.34 -8.76 7.66
CA GLN A 79 -10.72 -9.85 6.91
C GLN A 79 -10.71 -11.15 7.73
N ARG A 80 -10.36 -11.11 9.03
CA ARG A 80 -10.44 -12.28 9.94
C ARG A 80 -11.86 -12.82 10.06
N ALA A 81 -12.84 -11.94 10.21
CA ALA A 81 -14.25 -12.35 10.27
C ALA A 81 -14.74 -13.00 8.97
N LEU A 82 -14.18 -12.60 7.81
CA LEU A 82 -14.48 -13.21 6.52
C LEU A 82 -13.76 -14.56 6.35
N ALA A 83 -12.48 -14.64 6.74
CA ALA A 83 -11.69 -15.87 6.72
C ALA A 83 -12.30 -16.99 7.56
N GLY A 84 -12.95 -16.67 8.68
CA GLY A 84 -13.65 -17.65 9.52
C GLY A 84 -14.90 -18.28 8.91
N LYS A 85 -15.34 -17.86 7.71
CA LYS A 85 -16.56 -18.36 7.07
C LYS A 85 -16.32 -19.39 5.98
N ASP A 86 -15.10 -19.52 5.48
CA ASP A 86 -14.77 -20.35 4.32
C ASP A 86 -13.28 -20.72 4.32
N ASP A 87 -12.96 -21.98 4.07
CA ASP A 87 -11.58 -22.49 4.12
C ASP A 87 -10.69 -21.93 3.01
N HIS A 88 -11.23 -21.64 1.82
CA HIS A 88 -10.46 -21.02 0.75
C HIS A 88 -10.10 -19.57 1.11
N LEU A 89 -11.06 -18.84 1.69
CA LEU A 89 -10.83 -17.50 2.20
C LEU A 89 -9.84 -17.49 3.37
N ARG A 90 -9.86 -18.51 4.23
CA ARG A 90 -8.87 -18.68 5.30
C ARG A 90 -7.46 -18.83 4.74
N VAL A 91 -7.25 -19.73 3.79
CA VAL A 91 -5.94 -19.94 3.14
C VAL A 91 -5.46 -18.66 2.45
N ALA A 92 -6.35 -17.96 1.73
CA ALA A 92 -6.01 -16.69 1.10
C ALA A 92 -5.64 -15.60 2.11
N PHE A 93 -6.34 -15.54 3.25
CA PHE A 93 -6.05 -14.57 4.31
C PHE A 93 -4.69 -14.84 4.99
N GLU A 94 -4.40 -16.11 5.29
CA GLU A 94 -3.10 -16.53 5.86
C GLU A 94 -1.95 -16.19 4.89
N TYR A 95 -2.14 -16.43 3.58
CA TYR A 95 -1.14 -16.09 2.56
C TYR A 95 -0.94 -14.57 2.41
N CYS A 96 -2.02 -13.80 2.37
CA CYS A 96 -1.99 -12.35 2.16
C CYS A 96 -1.89 -11.54 3.47
N GLU A 97 -1.32 -12.08 4.54
CA GLU A 97 -1.23 -11.36 5.81
C GLU A 97 -0.52 -10.01 5.63
N GLY A 98 -1.06 -8.97 6.27
CA GLY A 98 -0.54 -7.61 6.19
C GLY A 98 -0.89 -6.86 4.90
N LEU A 99 -1.63 -7.46 3.97
CA LEU A 99 -2.20 -6.75 2.82
C LEU A 99 -3.19 -5.68 3.29
N THR A 100 -2.96 -4.43 2.87
CA THR A 100 -3.93 -3.34 3.04
C THR A 100 -4.48 -2.87 1.70
N ILE A 101 -5.67 -2.26 1.74
CA ILE A 101 -6.31 -1.63 0.59
C ILE A 101 -6.00 -0.14 0.64
N LEU A 102 -5.27 0.34 -0.37
CA LEU A 102 -4.86 1.73 -0.46
C LEU A 102 -6.03 2.63 -0.87
N ARG A 103 -6.17 3.78 -0.20
CA ARG A 103 -7.13 4.84 -0.55
C ARG A 103 -6.49 5.82 -1.52
N GLN A 104 -6.28 5.36 -2.74
CA GLN A 104 -5.66 6.13 -3.83
C GLN A 104 -6.53 7.28 -4.31
N ASP A 105 -5.90 8.21 -5.04
CA ASP A 105 -6.62 9.30 -5.72
C ASP A 105 -7.60 8.71 -6.76
N PRO A 106 -8.89 9.11 -6.75
CA PRO A 106 -9.88 8.56 -7.67
C PRO A 106 -9.56 8.81 -9.15
N TRP A 107 -8.96 9.94 -9.49
CA TRP A 107 -8.60 10.27 -10.86
C TRP A 107 -7.42 9.42 -11.34
N GLU A 108 -6.35 9.33 -10.55
CA GLU A 108 -5.20 8.45 -10.85
C GLU A 108 -5.66 6.99 -10.98
N THR A 109 -6.52 6.53 -10.07
CA THR A 109 -7.09 5.18 -10.11
C THR A 109 -7.87 4.95 -11.40
N LEU A 110 -8.79 5.87 -11.75
CA LEU A 110 -9.60 5.76 -12.97
C LEU A 110 -8.74 5.64 -14.23
N VAL A 111 -7.79 6.56 -14.42
CA VAL A 111 -6.93 6.57 -15.60
C VAL A 111 -6.08 5.30 -15.65
N THR A 112 -5.51 4.89 -14.52
CA THR A 112 -4.65 3.71 -14.46
C THR A 112 -5.40 2.42 -14.80
N PHE A 113 -6.65 2.27 -14.33
CA PHE A 113 -7.47 1.11 -14.66
C PHE A 113 -8.04 1.14 -16.08
N ILE A 114 -8.13 2.31 -16.72
CA ILE A 114 -8.37 2.37 -18.18
C ILE A 114 -7.15 1.85 -18.94
N LEU A 115 -5.94 2.25 -18.54
CA LEU A 115 -4.68 1.81 -19.16
C LEU A 115 -4.36 0.32 -18.92
N SER A 116 -4.95 -0.29 -17.89
CA SER A 116 -4.75 -1.70 -17.55
C SER A 116 -5.53 -2.66 -18.43
N GLN A 117 -6.52 -2.19 -19.18
CA GLN A 117 -7.37 -3.05 -20.01
C GLN A 117 -6.54 -3.78 -21.07
N ASN A 118 -6.67 -5.11 -21.10
CA ASN A 118 -5.94 -6.01 -22.00
C ASN A 118 -4.41 -5.77 -21.99
N ASN A 119 -3.86 -5.58 -20.79
CA ASN A 119 -2.47 -5.21 -20.58
C ASN A 119 -1.84 -6.04 -19.44
N HIS A 120 -0.51 -6.06 -19.35
CA HIS A 120 0.21 -6.77 -18.28
C HIS A 120 0.95 -5.79 -17.36
N MET A 121 1.10 -6.17 -16.08
CA MET A 121 1.66 -5.32 -15.01
C MET A 121 2.90 -4.51 -15.42
N PRO A 122 3.96 -5.10 -16.03
CA PRO A 122 5.12 -4.32 -16.49
C PRO A 122 4.79 -3.17 -17.46
N ARG A 123 3.88 -3.40 -18.41
CA ARG A 123 3.52 -2.40 -19.43
C ARG A 123 2.58 -1.35 -18.87
N ILE A 124 1.70 -1.71 -17.94
CA ILE A 124 0.85 -0.73 -17.23
C ILE A 124 1.73 0.26 -16.46
N ARG A 125 2.71 -0.25 -15.69
CA ARG A 125 3.67 0.60 -14.96
C ARG A 125 4.41 1.56 -15.91
N SER A 126 4.83 1.07 -17.09
CA SER A 126 5.48 1.91 -18.11
C SER A 126 4.59 2.96 -18.75
N LEU A 127 3.25 2.82 -18.70
CA LEU A 127 2.32 3.81 -19.26
C LEU A 127 1.94 4.89 -18.24
N VAL A 128 2.03 4.57 -16.95
CA VAL A 128 1.68 5.48 -15.84
C VAL A 128 2.87 6.38 -15.46
N GLU A 129 4.10 5.88 -15.63
CA GLU A 129 5.35 6.63 -15.43
C GLU A 129 5.69 7.51 -16.64
#